data_AF-A0A7C4MAE1-F1
#
_entry.id   AF-A0A7C4MAE1-F1
#
_cell.length_a   1.000
_cell.length_b   1.000
_cell.length_c   1.000
_cell.angle_alpha   90.00
_cell.angle_beta   90.00
_cell.angle_gamma   90.00
#
_symmetry.space_group_name_H-M   'P 1'
#
loop_
_entity.id
_entity.type
_entity.pdbx_description
1 polymer ?
#
loop_
_entity_poly.entity_id
_entity_poly.type
_entity_poly.pdbx_seq_one_letter_code
_entity_poly.pdbx_strand_id
1 'polypeptide(L)'
;MERALYITKIDDINEVMNHSTDFSRVYFGNEFCERLLPTLEDVKEMLVFTIKNGMQFTFVTPYVTNQGLRTLEKLFAYLSKANPGCEVVFNDYGVLRVLLKKYEGDLKPVMGRLLIKMKRGPRLMNFIDILPETTIKYFRGFSLDTQAFRDFLLKNKVKRVELDNLLQGIELNLTNYGISASLYVPYAYITTTRACLSINCDVAGKEDEVGVFSCNKECQKYVFYLRNRIMPVLLIRKGNTVFFKNEKIPENLEKIGINRIVYEPKIPL
;
A
#
# COMPACT_ATOMS: atom_id res chain seq x y z
N MET A 1 3.76 -3.10 19.51
CA MET A 1 3.33 -2.82 18.12
C MET A 1 4.28 -1.85 17.44
N GLU A 2 4.83 -2.23 16.28
CA GLU A 2 5.70 -1.38 15.45
C GLU A 2 4.88 -0.24 14.80
N ARG A 3 5.44 0.97 14.74
CA ARG A 3 4.82 2.11 14.04
C ARG A 3 5.72 2.52 12.88
N ALA A 4 5.13 2.61 11.69
CA ALA A 4 5.80 3.02 10.48
C ALA A 4 5.12 4.25 9.87
N LEU A 5 5.91 5.08 9.20
CA LEU A 5 5.42 6.24 8.44
C LEU A 5 5.51 5.92 6.93
N TYR A 6 4.44 6.14 6.17
CA TYR A 6 4.43 5.94 4.72
C TYR A 6 4.51 7.27 3.96
N ILE A 7 5.52 7.36 3.10
CA ILE A 7 5.86 8.54 2.32
C ILE A 7 6.00 8.18 0.84
N THR A 8 5.38 9.00 -0.01
CA THR A 8 5.40 8.80 -1.46
C THR A 8 6.36 9.76 -2.18
N LYS A 9 6.86 10.81 -1.51
CA LYS A 9 7.79 11.81 -2.07
C LYS A 9 8.95 12.11 -1.16
N ILE A 10 10.11 12.35 -1.75
CA ILE A 10 11.29 12.75 -1.00
C ILE A 10 11.10 14.11 -0.31
N ASP A 11 10.37 15.04 -0.93
CA ASP A 11 10.09 16.38 -0.37
C ASP A 11 9.35 16.34 0.97
N ASP A 12 8.65 15.23 1.27
CA ASP A 12 7.92 15.04 2.52
C ASP A 12 8.83 14.53 3.67
N ILE A 13 10.15 14.50 3.51
CA ILE A 13 11.11 14.03 4.53
C ILE A 13 11.04 14.84 5.83
N ASN A 14 10.69 16.12 5.74
CA ASN A 14 10.49 17.00 6.91
C ASN A 14 9.34 16.49 7.80
N GLU A 15 8.33 15.85 7.21
CA GLU A 15 7.26 15.21 7.98
C GLU A 15 7.78 14.02 8.78
N VAL A 16 8.77 13.29 8.25
CA VAL A 16 9.46 12.26 9.04
C VAL A 16 10.19 12.88 10.20
N MET A 17 10.94 13.98 9.99
CA MET A 17 11.74 14.58 11.04
C MET A 17 10.89 15.05 12.21
N ASN A 18 9.75 15.69 11.92
CA ASN A 18 8.81 16.18 12.94
C ASN A 18 8.19 15.04 13.78
N HIS A 19 8.20 13.81 13.27
CA HIS A 19 7.65 12.63 13.94
C HIS A 19 8.68 11.51 14.14
N SER A 20 9.98 11.81 14.03
CA SER A 20 11.05 10.81 13.96
C SER A 20 11.16 9.94 15.22
N THR A 21 10.71 10.46 16.37
CA THR A 21 10.65 9.72 17.64
C THR A 21 9.43 8.80 17.74
N ASP A 22 8.41 8.99 16.90
CA ASP A 22 7.12 8.27 16.97
C ASP A 22 7.10 7.00 16.10
N PHE A 23 8.08 6.86 15.19
CA PHE A 23 8.13 5.83 14.17
C PHE A 23 9.49 5.13 14.15
N SER A 24 9.49 3.80 14.05
CA SER A 24 10.71 3.00 13.95
C SER A 24 11.05 2.58 12.52
N ARG A 25 10.17 2.90 11.56
CA ARG A 25 10.27 2.46 10.17
C ARG A 25 9.68 3.49 9.20
N VAL A 26 10.28 3.60 8.03
CA VAL A 26 9.74 4.36 6.89
C VAL A 26 9.40 3.42 5.76
N TYR A 27 8.19 3.57 5.22
CA TYR A 27 7.78 3.03 3.93
C TYR A 27 8.00 4.11 2.89
N PHE A 28 8.66 3.76 1.77
CA PHE A 28 8.94 4.70 0.71
C PHE A 28 8.67 4.12 -0.68
N GLY A 29 7.98 4.88 -1.52
CA GLY A 29 7.60 4.48 -2.88
C GLY A 29 6.11 4.65 -3.12
N ASN A 30 5.59 4.03 -4.18
CA ASN A 30 4.19 4.20 -4.59
C ASN A 30 3.52 2.84 -4.83
N GLU A 31 2.34 2.62 -4.26
CA GLU A 31 1.58 1.37 -4.42
C GLU A 31 0.75 1.32 -5.70
N PHE A 32 0.42 2.47 -6.30
CA PHE A 32 -0.70 2.56 -7.24
C PHE A 32 -0.30 2.87 -8.67
N CYS A 33 0.85 3.51 -8.92
CA CYS A 33 1.20 3.99 -10.25
C CYS A 33 2.69 3.85 -10.58
N GLU A 34 3.00 3.12 -11.65
CA GLU A 34 4.38 2.98 -12.16
C GLU A 34 5.01 4.31 -12.60
N ARG A 35 4.19 5.31 -12.96
CA ARG A 35 4.68 6.66 -13.33
C ARG A 35 5.17 7.46 -12.13
N LEU A 36 4.81 7.04 -10.92
CA LEU A 36 5.22 7.64 -9.66
C LEU A 36 6.31 6.83 -8.95
N LEU A 37 6.95 5.89 -9.65
CA LEU A 37 8.15 5.26 -9.12
C LEU A 37 9.20 6.33 -8.78
N PRO A 38 9.79 6.27 -7.59
CA PRO A 38 10.87 7.19 -7.22
C PRO A 38 12.10 6.95 -8.11
N THR A 39 12.92 7.99 -8.25
CA THR A 39 14.22 7.87 -8.89
C THR A 39 15.21 7.12 -7.99
N LEU A 40 16.35 6.71 -8.55
CA LEU A 40 17.41 6.10 -7.76
C LEU A 40 17.97 7.06 -6.71
N GLU A 41 18.11 8.34 -7.04
CA GLU A 41 18.55 9.38 -6.11
C GLU A 41 17.56 9.56 -4.96
N ASP A 42 16.25 9.60 -5.22
CA ASP A 42 15.23 9.68 -4.16
C ASP A 42 15.35 8.49 -3.18
N VAL A 43 15.58 7.28 -3.71
CA VAL A 43 15.75 6.07 -2.89
C VAL A 43 17.05 6.12 -2.07
N LYS A 44 18.16 6.58 -2.65
CA LYS A 44 19.43 6.76 -1.93
C LYS A 44 19.27 7.76 -0.79
N GLU A 45 18.65 8.90 -1.07
CA GLU A 45 18.47 9.97 -0.09
C GLU A 45 17.60 9.50 1.08
N MET A 46 16.45 8.87 0.79
CA MET A 46 15.60 8.31 1.83
C MET A 46 16.31 7.21 2.63
N LEU A 47 17.10 6.36 1.97
CA LEU A 47 17.85 5.32 2.67
C LEU A 47 18.90 5.93 3.62
N VAL A 48 19.69 6.90 3.16
CA VAL A 48 20.66 7.63 4.00
C VAL A 48 19.96 8.26 5.20
N PHE A 49 18.81 8.89 4.96
CA PHE A 49 17.98 9.47 6.02
C PHE A 49 17.56 8.42 7.05
N THR A 50 16.99 7.29 6.62
CA THR A 50 16.54 6.25 7.57
C THR A 50 17.70 5.67 8.38
N ILE A 51 18.86 5.43 7.77
CA ILE A 51 20.06 4.96 8.46
C ILE A 51 20.52 5.97 9.51
N LYS A 52 20.62 7.26 9.14
CA LYS A 52 21.05 8.34 10.06
C LYS A 52 20.14 8.45 11.28
N ASN A 53 18.85 8.15 11.12
CA ASN A 53 17.86 8.23 12.19
C ASN A 53 17.58 6.86 12.87
N GLY A 54 18.35 5.81 12.55
CA GLY A 54 18.15 4.47 13.14
C GLY A 54 16.81 3.82 12.79
N MET A 55 16.15 4.25 11.72
CA MET A 55 14.87 3.73 11.27
C MET A 55 15.07 2.58 10.28
N GLN A 56 14.15 1.62 10.30
CA GLN A 56 14.09 0.57 9.27
C GLN A 56 13.48 1.13 7.98
N PHE A 57 13.89 0.57 6.83
CA PHE A 57 13.41 0.98 5.52
C PHE A 57 12.59 -0.15 4.86
N THR A 58 11.46 0.21 4.27
CA THR A 58 10.61 -0.67 3.44
C THR A 58 10.35 0.04 2.11
N PHE A 59 10.68 -0.63 1.01
CA PHE A 59 10.43 -0.10 -0.33
C PHE A 59 9.09 -0.58 -0.87
N VAL A 60 8.30 0.32 -1.46
CA VAL A 60 6.92 0.06 -1.87
C VAL A 60 6.78 0.17 -3.39
N THR A 61 6.27 -0.89 -4.03
CA THR A 61 6.15 -0.95 -5.49
C THR A 61 4.71 -1.04 -5.96
N PRO A 62 4.37 -0.46 -7.12
CA PRO A 62 3.05 -0.60 -7.69
C PRO A 62 2.94 -1.88 -8.53
N TYR A 63 1.76 -2.11 -9.11
CA TYR A 63 1.67 -2.95 -10.31
C TYR A 63 2.32 -2.24 -11.49
N VAL A 64 3.03 -2.99 -12.33
CA VAL A 64 3.92 -2.40 -13.34
C VAL A 64 3.84 -3.12 -14.69
N THR A 65 4.16 -2.39 -15.75
CA THR A 65 4.49 -2.99 -17.05
C THR A 65 5.90 -3.55 -17.06
N ASN A 66 6.29 -4.19 -18.17
CA ASN A 66 7.69 -4.58 -18.40
C ASN A 66 8.68 -3.39 -18.31
N GLN A 67 8.24 -2.18 -18.68
CA GLN A 67 9.10 -1.00 -18.53
C GLN A 67 9.26 -0.60 -17.06
N GLY A 68 8.16 -0.57 -16.29
CA GLY A 68 8.21 -0.31 -14.86
C GLY A 68 9.04 -1.38 -14.12
N LEU A 69 8.94 -2.65 -14.53
CA LEU A 69 9.74 -3.74 -13.96
C LEU A 69 11.25 -3.53 -14.19
N ARG A 70 11.66 -3.10 -15.40
CA ARG A 70 13.07 -2.73 -15.68
C ARG A 70 13.56 -1.59 -14.80
N THR A 71 12.71 -0.60 -14.52
CA THR A 71 13.03 0.49 -13.58
C THR A 71 13.22 -0.06 -12.16
N LEU A 72 12.27 -0.88 -11.69
CA LEU A 72 12.34 -1.51 -10.37
C LEU A 72 13.59 -2.38 -10.18
N GLU A 73 14.00 -3.14 -11.20
CA GLU A 73 15.24 -3.94 -11.13
C GLU A 73 16.49 -3.10 -10.83
N LYS A 74 16.58 -1.88 -11.37
CA LYS A 74 17.70 -0.97 -11.06
C LYS A 74 17.68 -0.55 -9.60
N LEU A 75 16.48 -0.26 -9.06
CA LEU A 75 16.31 0.11 -7.65
C LEU A 75 16.61 -1.08 -6.73
N PHE A 76 16.14 -2.28 -7.08
CA PHE A 76 16.42 -3.49 -6.32
C PHE A 76 17.91 -3.84 -6.31
N ALA A 77 18.61 -3.69 -7.44
CA ALA A 77 20.05 -3.93 -7.52
C ALA A 77 20.87 -2.99 -6.61
N TYR A 78 20.39 -1.77 -6.40
CA TYR A 78 20.99 -0.86 -5.42
C TYR A 78 20.63 -1.27 -3.99
N LEU A 79 19.34 -1.46 -3.70
CA LEU A 79 18.85 -1.78 -2.36
C LEU A 79 19.42 -3.11 -1.82
N SER A 80 19.58 -4.12 -2.67
CA SER A 80 20.13 -5.43 -2.28
C SER A 80 21.57 -5.32 -1.77
N LYS A 81 22.32 -4.32 -2.23
CA LYS A 81 23.70 -4.06 -1.81
C LYS A 81 23.78 -3.05 -0.65
N ALA A 82 23.00 -1.97 -0.74
CA ALA A 82 23.07 -0.86 0.20
C ALA A 82 22.30 -1.11 1.50
N ASN A 83 21.26 -1.95 1.47
CA ASN A 83 20.47 -2.33 2.64
C ASN A 83 19.97 -3.78 2.55
N PRO A 84 20.87 -4.78 2.65
CA PRO A 84 20.50 -6.18 2.61
C PRO A 84 19.46 -6.54 3.68
N GLY A 85 18.49 -7.35 3.30
CA GLY A 85 17.35 -7.74 4.14
C GLY A 85 16.24 -6.70 4.23
N CYS A 86 16.31 -5.61 3.44
CA CYS A 86 15.22 -4.64 3.29
C CYS A 86 13.93 -5.33 2.83
N GLU A 87 12.80 -4.87 3.37
CA GLU A 87 11.48 -5.30 2.92
C GLU A 87 11.10 -4.61 1.62
N VAL A 88 10.49 -5.36 0.70
CA VAL A 88 9.92 -4.84 -0.55
C VAL A 88 8.45 -5.24 -0.63
N VAL A 89 7.55 -4.27 -0.53
CA VAL A 89 6.11 -4.44 -0.71
C VAL A 89 5.82 -4.57 -2.21
N PHE A 90 5.43 -5.76 -2.65
CA PHE A 90 5.07 -6.01 -4.04
C PHE A 90 3.55 -5.98 -4.23
N ASN A 91 3.10 -5.27 -5.26
CA ASN A 91 1.70 -5.25 -5.72
C ASN A 91 1.54 -5.90 -7.10
N ASP A 92 2.54 -6.64 -7.56
CA ASP A 92 2.61 -7.35 -8.83
C ASP A 92 3.31 -8.70 -8.67
N TYR A 93 2.76 -9.78 -9.23
CA TYR A 93 3.41 -11.09 -9.19
C TYR A 93 4.68 -11.16 -10.06
N GLY A 94 4.80 -10.32 -11.08
CA GLY A 94 6.04 -10.14 -11.84
C GLY A 94 7.16 -9.57 -10.97
N VAL A 95 6.83 -8.62 -10.09
CA VAL A 95 7.77 -8.08 -9.10
C VAL A 95 8.18 -9.16 -8.10
N LEU A 96 7.22 -9.92 -7.55
CA LEU A 96 7.53 -11.06 -6.67
C LEU A 96 8.49 -12.04 -7.37
N ARG A 97 8.22 -12.40 -8.63
CA ARG A 97 9.09 -13.30 -9.41
C ARG A 97 10.51 -12.75 -9.55
N VAL A 98 10.67 -11.44 -9.77
CA VAL A 98 12.00 -10.80 -9.86
C VAL A 98 12.72 -10.88 -8.52
N LEU A 99 12.05 -10.54 -7.42
CA LEU A 99 12.62 -10.63 -6.07
C LEU A 99 13.12 -12.04 -5.78
N LEU A 100 12.32 -13.05 -6.07
CA LEU A 100 12.67 -14.45 -5.82
C LEU A 100 13.74 -15.03 -6.74
N LYS A 101 13.85 -14.54 -7.98
CA LYS A 101 14.84 -15.11 -8.93
C LYS A 101 16.18 -14.41 -8.91
N LYS A 102 16.22 -13.12 -8.54
CA LYS A 102 17.41 -12.28 -8.66
C LYS A 102 17.94 -11.75 -7.33
N TYR A 103 17.10 -11.69 -6.30
CA TYR A 103 17.40 -11.03 -5.02
C TYR A 103 16.96 -11.88 -3.82
N GLU A 104 16.90 -13.19 -4.01
CA GLU A 104 16.54 -14.14 -2.95
C GLU A 104 17.57 -14.10 -1.83
N GLY A 105 17.12 -13.85 -0.60
CA GLY A 105 18.01 -13.70 0.56
C GLY A 105 18.47 -12.26 0.77
N ASP A 106 18.62 -11.49 -0.30
CA ASP A 106 19.02 -10.08 -0.22
C ASP A 106 17.84 -9.14 0.05
N LEU A 107 16.66 -9.43 -0.51
CA LEU A 107 15.45 -8.62 -0.32
C LEU A 107 14.30 -9.49 0.21
N LYS A 108 13.51 -8.94 1.13
CA LYS A 108 12.40 -9.66 1.77
C LYS A 108 11.07 -9.27 1.13
N PRO A 109 10.40 -10.18 0.40
CA PRO A 109 9.13 -9.86 -0.22
C PRO A 109 8.02 -9.73 0.83
N VAL A 110 7.24 -8.66 0.71
CA VAL A 110 6.05 -8.37 1.52
C VAL A 110 4.86 -8.23 0.57
N MET A 111 3.77 -8.95 0.82
CA MET A 111 2.62 -8.89 -0.08
C MET A 111 1.81 -7.61 0.18
N GLY A 112 1.75 -6.74 -0.81
CA GLY A 112 1.01 -5.48 -0.73
C GLY A 112 -0.50 -5.66 -0.75
N ARG A 113 -1.20 -4.65 -0.21
CA ARG A 113 -2.65 -4.66 -0.02
C ARG A 113 -3.43 -4.78 -1.33
N LEU A 114 -2.85 -4.40 -2.47
CA LEU A 114 -3.52 -4.53 -3.78
C LEU A 114 -3.79 -5.97 -4.20
N LEU A 115 -2.97 -6.90 -3.72
CA LEU A 115 -3.11 -8.32 -4.02
C LEU A 115 -4.00 -9.05 -3.02
N ILE A 116 -4.34 -8.42 -1.89
CA ILE A 116 -5.22 -9.01 -0.87
C ILE A 116 -6.68 -8.76 -1.26
N LYS A 117 -7.46 -9.84 -1.34
CA LYS A 117 -8.87 -9.78 -1.72
C LYS A 117 -9.75 -9.57 -0.49
N MET A 118 -9.98 -8.29 -0.18
CA MET A 118 -10.95 -7.82 0.83
C MET A 118 -12.09 -7.05 0.16
N LYS A 119 -13.28 -7.05 0.78
CA LYS A 119 -14.41 -6.22 0.34
C LYS A 119 -14.21 -4.77 0.79
N ARG A 120 -13.84 -3.87 -0.12
CA ARG A 120 -13.47 -2.48 0.23
C ARG A 120 -14.57 -1.43 0.09
N GLY A 121 -15.75 -1.84 -0.36
CA GLY A 121 -16.82 -0.90 -0.73
C GLY A 121 -17.55 -0.36 0.51
N PRO A 122 -17.51 0.97 0.78
CA PRO A 122 -18.14 1.53 1.98
C PRO A 122 -19.64 1.30 2.07
N ARG A 123 -20.31 1.10 0.93
CA ARG A 123 -21.75 0.79 0.83
C ARG A 123 -22.17 -0.46 1.63
N LEU A 124 -21.23 -1.35 1.96
CA LEU A 124 -21.52 -2.48 2.83
C LEU A 124 -22.12 -2.03 4.17
N MET A 125 -21.66 -0.88 4.69
CA MET A 125 -22.11 -0.35 5.98
C MET A 125 -23.59 0.04 5.99
N ASN A 126 -24.20 0.31 4.82
CA ASN A 126 -25.62 0.66 4.75
C ASN A 126 -26.55 -0.53 5.07
N PHE A 127 -26.03 -1.74 5.01
CA PHE A 127 -26.81 -2.97 5.19
C PHE A 127 -26.20 -3.91 6.22
N ILE A 128 -25.04 -3.57 6.81
CA ILE A 128 -24.29 -4.50 7.66
C ILE A 128 -25.11 -5.01 8.84
N ASP A 129 -25.99 -4.18 9.40
CA ASP A 129 -26.82 -4.49 10.57
C ASP A 129 -28.01 -5.42 10.25
N ILE A 130 -28.36 -5.58 8.96
CA ILE A 130 -29.43 -6.49 8.52
C ILE A 130 -28.90 -7.80 7.91
N LEU A 131 -27.57 -7.94 7.82
CA LEU A 131 -26.95 -9.14 7.27
C LEU A 131 -26.83 -10.23 8.35
N PRO A 132 -26.97 -11.52 7.97
CA PRO A 132 -26.64 -12.62 8.87
C PRO A 132 -25.18 -12.56 9.34
N GLU A 133 -24.91 -12.98 10.58
CA GLU A 133 -23.54 -12.96 11.16
C GLU A 133 -22.51 -13.70 10.30
N THR A 134 -22.91 -14.81 9.69
CA THR A 134 -22.06 -15.59 8.77
C THR A 134 -21.62 -14.78 7.55
N THR A 135 -22.49 -13.89 7.06
CA THR A 135 -22.21 -13.00 5.93
C THR A 135 -21.31 -11.84 6.36
N ILE A 136 -21.53 -11.29 7.55
CA ILE A 136 -20.66 -10.26 8.12
C ILE A 136 -19.23 -10.81 8.27
N LYS A 137 -19.10 -12.01 8.84
CA LYS A 137 -17.82 -12.71 8.97
C LYS A 137 -17.11 -12.90 7.63
N TYR A 138 -17.84 -13.33 6.60
CA TYR A 138 -17.30 -13.44 5.24
C TYR A 138 -16.74 -12.11 4.72
N PHE A 139 -17.43 -10.98 4.92
CA PHE A 139 -16.95 -9.67 4.47
C PHE A 139 -15.82 -9.07 5.30
N ARG A 140 -15.60 -9.59 6.51
CA ARG A 140 -14.46 -9.25 7.39
C ARG A 140 -13.24 -10.15 7.15
N GLY A 141 -13.44 -11.33 6.57
CA GLY A 141 -12.38 -12.25 6.14
C GLY A 141 -11.72 -11.86 4.82
N PHE A 142 -10.71 -12.61 4.41
CA PHE A 142 -9.99 -12.38 3.15
C PHE A 142 -9.17 -13.60 2.70
N SER A 143 -8.47 -13.48 1.56
CA SER A 143 -7.82 -14.62 0.89
C SER A 143 -6.86 -15.47 1.74
N LEU A 144 -6.37 -14.95 2.87
CA LEU A 144 -5.52 -15.71 3.82
C LEU A 144 -6.26 -16.74 4.66
N ASP A 145 -7.60 -16.76 4.66
CA ASP A 145 -8.39 -17.84 5.26
C ASP A 145 -8.14 -19.18 4.55
N THR A 146 -7.70 -19.15 3.30
CA THR A 146 -7.42 -20.33 2.46
C THR A 146 -6.01 -20.88 2.71
N GLN A 147 -5.90 -22.15 3.12
CA GLN A 147 -4.61 -22.81 3.36
C GLN A 147 -3.69 -22.76 2.14
N ALA A 148 -4.20 -23.08 0.94
CA ALA A 148 -3.42 -23.04 -0.30
C ALA A 148 -2.78 -21.66 -0.57
N PHE A 149 -3.45 -20.57 -0.17
CA PHE A 149 -2.90 -19.23 -0.31
C PHE A 149 -1.80 -18.95 0.72
N ARG A 150 -1.96 -19.41 1.96
CA ARG A 150 -0.92 -19.34 2.99
C ARG A 150 0.33 -20.12 2.58
N ASP A 151 0.16 -21.35 2.09
CA ASP A 151 1.25 -22.21 1.64
C ASP A 151 2.00 -21.57 0.47
N PHE A 152 1.27 -20.96 -0.47
CA PHE A 152 1.87 -20.20 -1.56
C PHE A 152 2.76 -19.06 -1.03
N LEU A 153 2.28 -18.25 -0.09
CA LEU A 153 3.07 -17.15 0.47
C LEU A 153 4.31 -17.64 1.20
N LEU A 154 4.16 -18.64 2.09
CA LEU A 154 5.27 -19.20 2.86
C LEU A 154 6.33 -19.84 1.95
N LYS A 155 5.91 -20.61 0.93
CA LYS A 155 6.81 -21.19 -0.08
C LYS A 155 7.60 -20.12 -0.83
N ASN A 156 6.99 -18.96 -1.06
CA ASN A 156 7.62 -17.80 -1.69
C ASN A 156 8.25 -16.84 -0.68
N LYS A 157 8.55 -17.31 0.54
CA LYS A 157 9.24 -16.56 1.61
C LYS A 157 8.54 -15.27 2.07
N VAL A 158 7.26 -15.12 1.75
CA VAL A 158 6.44 -13.99 2.20
C VAL A 158 5.94 -14.28 3.61
N LYS A 159 6.44 -13.50 4.58
CA LYS A 159 6.09 -13.60 6.01
C LYS A 159 5.32 -12.39 6.53
N ARG A 160 5.03 -11.43 5.66
CA ARG A 160 4.24 -10.24 5.97
C ARG A 160 3.29 -9.88 4.84
N VAL A 161 2.11 -9.41 5.22
CA VAL A 161 1.06 -8.92 4.33
C VAL A 161 0.58 -7.54 4.76
N GLU A 162 0.13 -6.73 3.82
CA GLU A 162 -0.34 -5.36 4.09
C GLU A 162 -1.87 -5.28 4.00
N LEU A 163 -2.54 -4.73 5.02
CA LEU A 163 -3.99 -4.67 5.13
C LEU A 163 -4.51 -3.23 5.16
N ASP A 164 -5.71 -3.03 4.64
CA ASP A 164 -6.46 -1.77 4.74
C ASP A 164 -7.28 -1.72 6.05
N ASN A 165 -7.37 -0.54 6.68
CA ASN A 165 -8.30 -0.31 7.79
C ASN A 165 -9.76 -0.11 7.32
N LEU A 166 -10.44 -1.22 7.01
CA LEU A 166 -11.79 -1.19 6.44
C LEU A 166 -12.90 -0.91 7.46
N LEU A 167 -13.99 -0.28 7.01
CA LEU A 167 -15.10 0.15 7.86
C LEU A 167 -15.80 -1.01 8.58
N GLN A 168 -15.95 -2.15 7.89
CA GLN A 168 -16.61 -3.31 8.47
C GLN A 168 -15.74 -4.05 9.50
N GLY A 169 -14.46 -3.68 9.65
CA GLY A 169 -13.49 -4.39 10.48
C GLY A 169 -12.85 -5.58 9.78
N ILE A 170 -11.98 -6.28 10.50
CA ILE A 170 -11.20 -7.43 10.03
C ILE A 170 -11.46 -8.58 10.99
N GLU A 171 -11.76 -9.75 10.44
CA GLU A 171 -11.92 -10.99 11.20
C GLU A 171 -10.97 -12.02 10.61
N LEU A 172 -9.79 -12.14 11.22
CA LEU A 172 -8.79 -13.15 10.90
C LEU A 172 -7.94 -13.41 12.14
N ASN A 173 -7.33 -14.59 12.24
CA ASN A 173 -6.25 -14.81 13.19
C ASN A 173 -4.99 -15.30 12.46
N LEU A 174 -3.96 -14.47 12.39
CA LEU A 174 -2.69 -14.80 11.74
C LEU A 174 -1.65 -15.44 12.67
N THR A 175 -1.87 -15.46 13.99
CA THR A 175 -0.83 -15.79 14.98
C THR A 175 -0.21 -17.18 14.78
N ASN A 176 -0.96 -18.11 14.20
CA ASN A 176 -0.56 -19.52 14.08
C ASN A 176 0.01 -19.89 12.70
N TYR A 177 0.18 -18.93 11.80
CA TYR A 177 0.53 -19.22 10.40
C TYR A 177 1.93 -18.76 9.99
N GLY A 178 2.73 -18.22 10.92
CA GLY A 178 4.07 -17.71 10.60
C GLY A 178 4.06 -16.49 9.66
N ILE A 179 2.89 -15.88 9.48
CA ILE A 179 2.66 -14.66 8.70
C ILE A 179 2.19 -13.59 9.67
N SER A 180 2.77 -12.39 9.56
CA SER A 180 2.32 -11.20 10.29
C SER A 180 1.67 -10.22 9.34
N ALA A 181 0.93 -9.25 9.87
CA ALA A 181 0.31 -8.21 9.07
C ALA A 181 0.68 -6.81 9.55
N SER A 182 0.62 -5.86 8.62
CA SER A 182 0.59 -4.44 8.93
C SER A 182 -0.75 -3.84 8.50
N LEU A 183 -1.22 -2.83 9.24
CA LEU A 183 -2.48 -2.15 8.98
C LEU A 183 -2.21 -0.71 8.54
N TYR A 184 -2.69 -0.34 7.36
CA TYR A 184 -2.58 1.00 6.81
C TYR A 184 -3.70 1.90 7.36
N VAL A 185 -3.32 3.07 7.85
CA VAL A 185 -4.23 4.08 8.41
C VAL A 185 -3.80 5.48 8.01
N PRO A 186 -4.72 6.44 7.81
CA PRO A 186 -6.16 6.27 7.86
C PRO A 186 -6.77 5.96 6.49
N TYR A 187 -5.99 5.85 5.40
CA TYR A 187 -6.54 5.73 4.06
C TYR A 187 -6.65 4.27 3.63
N ALA A 188 -7.88 3.87 3.32
CA ALA A 188 -8.16 2.61 2.63
C ALA A 188 -8.53 2.93 1.19
N TYR A 189 -7.92 2.22 0.24
CA TYR A 189 -8.33 2.35 -1.16
C TYR A 189 -9.62 1.54 -1.39
N ILE A 190 -10.38 1.90 -2.42
CA ILE A 190 -11.60 1.20 -2.86
C ILE A 190 -11.31 0.46 -4.17
N THR A 191 -10.74 1.19 -5.13
CA THR A 191 -10.42 0.70 -6.46
C THR A 191 -9.25 1.47 -7.05
N THR A 192 -8.50 0.81 -7.92
CA THR A 192 -7.38 1.38 -8.66
C THR A 192 -7.37 0.81 -10.07
N THR A 193 -6.90 1.58 -11.04
CA THR A 193 -6.83 1.18 -12.46
C THR A 193 -5.60 1.79 -13.12
N ARG A 194 -5.23 1.37 -14.34
CA ARG A 194 -4.18 2.07 -15.12
C ARG A 194 -4.70 3.35 -15.77
N ALA A 195 -6.01 3.45 -16.01
CA ALA A 195 -6.61 4.63 -16.60
C ALA A 195 -6.71 5.76 -15.56
N CYS A 196 -6.16 6.92 -15.86
CA CYS A 196 -6.09 8.04 -14.93
C CYS A 196 -7.00 9.17 -15.40
N LEU A 197 -7.77 9.77 -14.49
CA LEU A 197 -8.51 11.01 -14.78
C LEU A 197 -7.59 12.22 -14.65
N SER A 198 -6.73 12.23 -13.62
CA SER A 198 -5.90 13.41 -13.33
C SER A 198 -4.97 13.80 -14.48
N ILE A 199 -4.63 12.87 -15.35
CA ILE A 199 -3.63 13.01 -16.42
C ILE A 199 -3.93 14.16 -17.40
N ASN A 200 -5.19 14.49 -17.62
CA ASN A 200 -5.61 15.54 -18.55
C ASN A 200 -6.17 16.78 -17.84
N CYS A 201 -6.00 16.91 -16.51
CA CYS A 201 -6.52 18.07 -15.78
C CYS A 201 -5.98 19.42 -16.27
N ASP A 202 -4.73 19.43 -16.76
CA ASP A 202 -4.08 20.63 -17.29
C ASP A 202 -4.31 20.78 -18.82
N VAL A 203 -5.15 19.94 -19.45
CA VAL A 203 -5.39 19.92 -20.90
C VAL A 203 -6.80 20.41 -21.21
N ALA A 204 -6.88 21.64 -21.73
CA ALA A 204 -8.15 22.29 -22.05
C ALA A 204 -9.01 21.46 -22.99
N GLY A 205 -10.27 21.23 -22.61
CA GLY A 205 -11.25 20.44 -23.37
C GLY A 205 -11.12 18.92 -23.24
N LYS A 206 -10.21 18.42 -22.40
CA LYS A 206 -9.99 16.99 -22.13
C LYS A 206 -10.00 16.63 -20.65
N GLU A 207 -10.44 17.54 -19.79
CA GLU A 207 -10.34 17.45 -18.34
C GLU A 207 -11.07 16.22 -17.77
N ASP A 208 -12.13 15.77 -18.45
CA ASP A 208 -12.95 14.61 -18.07
C ASP A 208 -12.54 13.30 -18.78
N GLU A 209 -11.56 13.34 -19.69
CA GLU A 209 -11.09 12.14 -20.39
C GLU A 209 -10.31 11.21 -19.44
N VAL A 210 -10.78 9.97 -19.31
CA VAL A 210 -10.13 8.93 -18.51
C VAL A 210 -9.43 7.94 -19.41
N GLY A 211 -8.11 7.83 -19.31
CA GLY A 211 -7.36 6.94 -20.18
C GLY A 211 -5.91 6.72 -19.77
N VAL A 212 -5.16 6.09 -20.68
CA VAL A 212 -3.72 5.87 -20.54
C VAL A 212 -3.01 6.74 -21.57
N PHE A 213 -2.61 7.93 -21.13
CA PHE A 213 -1.96 8.95 -21.97
C PHE A 213 -0.53 9.24 -21.51
N SER A 214 0.11 10.23 -22.11
CA SER A 214 1.35 10.83 -21.60
C SER A 214 1.07 11.51 -20.26
N CYS A 215 1.90 11.24 -19.25
CA CYS A 215 1.64 11.64 -17.87
C CYS A 215 2.69 12.65 -17.39
N ASN A 216 2.25 13.84 -16.97
CA ASN A 216 3.12 14.82 -16.30
C ASN A 216 2.89 14.86 -14.79
N LYS A 217 2.24 13.81 -14.24
CA LYS A 217 2.01 13.62 -12.80
C LYS A 217 1.11 14.71 -12.21
N GLU A 218 0.11 15.14 -12.96
CA GLU A 218 -0.93 16.10 -12.56
C GLU A 218 -1.68 15.64 -11.29
N CYS A 219 -1.74 14.33 -11.03
CA CYS A 219 -2.24 13.76 -9.77
C CYS A 219 -1.50 14.23 -8.51
N GLN A 220 -0.33 14.87 -8.67
CA GLN A 220 0.41 15.50 -7.58
C GLN A 220 -0.12 16.88 -7.20
N LYS A 221 -0.92 17.50 -8.07
CA LYS A 221 -1.58 18.80 -7.86
C LYS A 221 -3.07 18.63 -7.53
N TYR A 222 -3.74 17.69 -8.20
CA TYR A 222 -5.19 17.56 -8.16
C TYR A 222 -5.67 16.43 -7.26
N VAL A 223 -6.66 16.74 -6.42
CA VAL A 223 -7.43 15.79 -5.60
C VAL A 223 -8.91 16.07 -5.79
N PHE A 224 -9.68 15.02 -6.07
CA PHE A 224 -11.12 15.13 -6.25
C PHE A 224 -11.87 14.55 -5.05
N TYR A 225 -12.84 15.30 -4.54
CA TYR A 225 -13.71 14.87 -3.45
C TYR A 225 -15.08 14.51 -4.03
N LEU A 226 -15.44 13.23 -3.99
CA LEU A 226 -16.66 12.72 -4.59
C LEU A 226 -17.69 12.45 -3.48
N ARG A 227 -18.79 13.20 -3.53
CA ARG A 227 -19.95 13.04 -2.62
C ARG A 227 -21.06 12.29 -3.33
N ASN A 228 -21.64 11.31 -2.66
CA ASN A 228 -22.78 10.57 -3.16
C ASN A 228 -23.71 10.24 -1.99
N ARG A 229 -25.02 10.41 -2.17
CA ARG A 229 -26.03 10.22 -1.10
C ARG A 229 -26.06 8.79 -0.54
N ILE A 230 -25.63 7.80 -1.30
CA ILE A 230 -25.62 6.39 -0.91
C ILE A 230 -24.28 6.01 -0.24
N MET A 231 -23.23 6.81 -0.41
CA MET A 231 -21.93 6.51 0.21
C MET A 231 -21.92 7.01 1.66
N PRO A 232 -21.65 6.15 2.66
CA PRO A 232 -21.63 6.56 4.07
C PRO A 232 -20.38 7.38 4.44
N VAL A 233 -19.43 7.51 3.51
CA VAL A 233 -18.18 8.25 3.68
C VAL A 233 -17.86 9.09 2.44
N LEU A 234 -17.09 10.15 2.63
CA LEU A 234 -16.53 10.92 1.53
C LEU A 234 -15.54 10.06 0.74
N LEU A 235 -15.71 10.00 -0.58
CA LEU A 235 -14.74 9.35 -1.45
C LEU A 235 -13.72 10.38 -1.92
N ILE A 236 -12.47 9.94 -2.02
CA ILE A 236 -11.37 10.79 -2.43
C ILE A 236 -10.68 10.13 -3.62
N ARG A 237 -10.68 10.77 -4.78
CA ARG A 237 -9.92 10.30 -5.94
C ARG A 237 -8.65 11.12 -6.09
N LYS A 238 -7.51 10.43 -6.08
CA LYS A 238 -6.21 11.01 -6.39
C LYS A 238 -5.56 10.15 -7.47
N GLY A 239 -5.25 10.76 -8.61
CA GLY A 239 -4.77 10.04 -9.79
C GLY A 239 -5.71 8.92 -10.24
N ASN A 240 -5.17 7.71 -10.24
CA ASN A 240 -5.82 6.50 -10.74
C ASN A 240 -6.52 5.66 -9.66
N THR A 241 -6.60 6.17 -8.43
CA THR A 241 -7.10 5.44 -7.27
C THR A 241 -8.16 6.23 -6.53
N VAL A 242 -9.15 5.52 -5.99
CA VAL A 242 -10.20 6.07 -5.13
C VAL A 242 -10.01 5.52 -3.72
N PHE A 243 -10.13 6.38 -2.72
CA PHE A 243 -9.94 6.12 -1.31
C PHE A 243 -11.16 6.54 -0.49
N PHE A 244 -11.20 6.07 0.75
CA PHE A 244 -11.91 6.71 1.85
C PHE A 244 -10.98 6.80 3.06
N LYS A 245 -11.35 7.64 4.03
CA LYS A 245 -10.62 7.80 5.29
C LYS A 245 -11.36 7.05 6.41
N ASN A 246 -10.64 6.25 7.19
CA ASN A 246 -11.12 5.60 8.40
C ASN A 246 -10.07 5.76 9.51
N GLU A 247 -10.35 6.66 10.45
CA GLU A 247 -9.47 6.96 11.58
C GLU A 247 -9.67 6.02 12.76
N LYS A 248 -10.77 5.25 12.79
CA LYS A 248 -11.03 4.31 13.86
C LYS A 248 -10.12 3.10 13.70
N ILE A 249 -9.08 3.02 14.52
CA ILE A 249 -8.18 1.88 14.58
C ILE A 249 -8.84 0.76 15.41
N PRO A 250 -8.92 -0.48 14.90
CA PRO A 250 -9.45 -1.59 15.69
C PRO A 250 -8.60 -1.87 16.93
N GLU A 251 -9.23 -2.29 18.01
CA GLU A 251 -8.52 -2.72 19.21
C GLU A 251 -7.91 -4.12 19.04
N ASN A 252 -6.97 -4.50 19.92
CA ASN A 252 -6.43 -5.86 20.00
C ASN A 252 -5.78 -6.39 18.70
N LEU A 253 -5.23 -5.51 17.85
CA LEU A 253 -4.56 -5.87 16.58
C LEU A 253 -3.52 -7.00 16.73
N GLU A 254 -2.72 -6.97 17.80
CA GLU A 254 -1.69 -7.98 18.03
C GLU A 254 -2.28 -9.38 18.24
N LYS A 255 -3.49 -9.50 18.82
CA LYS A 255 -4.17 -10.80 19.04
C LYS A 255 -4.58 -11.47 17.73
N ILE A 256 -4.72 -10.70 16.65
CA ILE A 256 -5.04 -11.21 15.32
C ILE A 256 -3.82 -11.28 14.40
N GLY A 257 -2.62 -11.05 14.94
CA GLY A 257 -1.34 -11.11 14.21
C GLY A 257 -1.01 -9.86 13.40
N ILE A 258 -1.72 -8.74 13.64
CA ILE A 258 -1.34 -7.42 13.13
C ILE A 258 -0.40 -6.78 14.15
N ASN A 259 0.88 -6.66 13.82
CA ASN A 259 1.90 -6.17 14.73
C ASN A 259 2.57 -4.87 14.28
N ARG A 260 2.10 -4.29 13.17
CA ARG A 260 2.60 -3.02 12.62
C ARG A 260 1.43 -2.12 12.19
N ILE A 261 1.52 -0.83 12.51
CA ILE A 261 0.68 0.21 11.93
C ILE A 261 1.51 1.01 10.94
N VAL A 262 0.99 1.19 9.73
CA VAL A 262 1.56 2.03 8.68
C VAL A 262 0.71 3.29 8.59
N TYR A 263 1.25 4.41 9.08
CA TYR A 263 0.56 5.70 9.11
C TYR A 263 0.82 6.49 7.84
N GLU A 264 -0.24 6.99 7.22
CA GLU A 264 -0.25 7.79 6.01
C GLU A 264 -0.68 9.22 6.36
N PRO A 265 0.26 10.17 6.46
CA PRO A 265 -0.08 11.56 6.83
C PRO A 265 -0.94 12.24 5.76
N LYS A 266 -0.80 11.80 4.51
CA LYS A 266 -1.50 12.31 3.33
C LYS A 266 -2.04 11.15 2.50
N ILE A 267 -2.95 11.45 1.58
CA ILE A 267 -3.47 10.46 0.61
C ILE A 267 -2.26 9.91 -0.19
N PRO A 268 -2.06 8.58 -0.22
CA PRO A 268 -0.82 7.93 -0.66
C PRO A 268 -0.68 7.88 -2.20
N LEU A 269 -0.51 9.06 -2.81
CA LEU A 269 -0.12 9.22 -4.22
C LEU A 269 0.82 10.41 -4.37
#